data_AF-A0A653F333-F1
#
_entry.id   AF-A0A653F333-F1
#
_cell.length_a   1.000
_cell.length_b   1.000
_cell.length_c   1.000
_cell.angle_alpha   90.00
_cell.angle_beta   90.00
_cell.angle_gamma   90.00
#
_symmetry.space_group_name_H-M   'P 1'
#
loop_
_entity.id
_entity.type
_entity.pdbx_description
1 polymer ?
#
loop_
_entity_poly.entity_id
_entity_poly.type
_entity_poly.pdbx_seq_one_letter_code
_entity_poly.pdbx_strand_id
1 'polypeptide(L)'
;MAFDPKYPFDPAVDVPGQRKFAFPRTTLTFDCRGATSSESTLLRYLRDYEKTVSRSSSSTYAEDSTVRFVVTYRGGRENVTRQEYFSARGGGDRRGNPELNEKALRQFRKVMRFIAVDSGQSIEELLAGRFREILHTVLKEELKQHLHDAELARKDYVGKLESQLLSPMRDRTLTISKRLFPEVKDMFLTPTVSGLEETLSNVEIRLADSVETELRNKGTGVAGAILVALLRYLTEASKQSMVLAVEEPEAFLHPAAQERLREDLEALAEKDNVSLLITTHSPYILSRHPKAQVVAIEKSSDGISAVCGTARGSEPHSPALSGLFRDLAVPRLLDRYNTIPATSRGILLVEGASDEAFIKIAADKLNCRATIDGVHILPNTGTDSLVLQAVILRAETDRPIWILLDSDENGRHARDLLIKRFKMNQKDVLEYGRFLGSQYREGAEAEWLFPPKTMEAFVKKFGEDLVLKSKAKKFGDFRYDFTPEGKEAFPEWLRKTRSSQM
;
A
#
# COMPACT_ATOMS: atom_id res chain seq x y z
N MET A 1 -9.66 -16.20 -4.90
CA MET A 1 -9.61 -15.35 -6.12
C MET A 1 -9.90 -16.14 -7.41
N ALA A 2 -10.58 -15.56 -8.42
CA ALA A 2 -11.03 -16.28 -9.62
C ALA A 2 -9.92 -16.70 -10.61
N PHE A 3 -8.75 -16.05 -10.56
CA PHE A 3 -7.56 -16.45 -11.33
C PHE A 3 -6.88 -17.72 -10.82
N ASP A 4 -7.29 -18.18 -9.64
CA ASP A 4 -6.77 -19.39 -9.01
C ASP A 4 -7.93 -20.35 -8.68
N PRO A 5 -8.06 -21.45 -9.43
CA PRO A 5 -9.08 -22.45 -9.13
C PRO A 5 -8.81 -23.22 -7.82
N LYS A 6 -7.57 -23.21 -7.30
CA LYS A 6 -7.20 -23.87 -6.04
C LYS A 6 -7.34 -22.94 -4.83
N TYR A 7 -7.51 -21.63 -5.04
CA TYR A 7 -7.63 -20.69 -3.93
C TYR A 7 -8.95 -20.92 -3.17
N PRO A 8 -8.89 -21.06 -1.83
CA PRO A 8 -10.07 -21.36 -1.02
C PRO A 8 -11.12 -20.26 -1.21
N PHE A 9 -12.30 -20.65 -1.66
CA PHE A 9 -13.42 -19.72 -1.84
C PHE A 9 -14.25 -19.67 -0.56
N ASP A 10 -14.29 -18.52 0.08
CA ASP A 10 -15.17 -18.27 1.23
C ASP A 10 -16.36 -17.39 0.80
N PRO A 11 -17.58 -17.95 0.70
CA PRO A 11 -18.77 -17.19 0.31
C PRO A 11 -19.08 -15.99 1.22
N ALA A 12 -18.63 -16.00 2.49
CA ALA A 12 -18.88 -14.92 3.44
C ALA A 12 -17.98 -13.69 3.19
N VAL A 13 -16.79 -13.89 2.60
CA VAL A 13 -15.77 -12.85 2.44
C VAL A 13 -15.53 -12.51 0.96
N ASP A 14 -15.55 -13.51 0.07
CA ASP A 14 -15.17 -13.36 -1.34
C ASP A 14 -16.31 -12.88 -2.27
N VAL A 15 -17.55 -12.87 -1.78
CA VAL A 15 -18.72 -12.45 -2.56
C VAL A 15 -18.93 -10.95 -2.37
N PRO A 16 -18.81 -10.13 -3.43
CA PRO A 16 -19.05 -8.70 -3.30
C PRO A 16 -20.49 -8.41 -2.87
N GLY A 17 -20.70 -7.30 -2.15
CA GLY A 17 -22.03 -6.89 -1.70
C GLY A 17 -23.06 -6.85 -2.83
N GLN A 18 -24.18 -7.57 -2.67
CA GLN A 18 -25.23 -7.67 -3.67
C GLN A 18 -26.21 -6.47 -3.58
N ARG A 19 -26.53 -5.85 -4.72
CA ARG A 19 -27.60 -4.84 -4.80
C ARG A 19 -28.97 -5.53 -4.98
N LYS A 20 -30.06 -4.90 -4.52
CA LYS A 20 -31.43 -5.47 -4.45
C LYS A 20 -31.93 -6.21 -5.72
N PHE A 21 -31.36 -5.94 -6.91
CA PHE A 21 -31.77 -6.57 -8.18
C PHE A 21 -30.61 -6.91 -9.13
N ALA A 22 -29.37 -6.98 -8.62
CA ALA A 22 -28.21 -7.27 -9.47
C ALA A 22 -27.23 -8.20 -8.76
N PHE A 23 -26.85 -9.29 -9.44
CA PHE A 23 -25.76 -10.14 -8.98
C PHE A 23 -24.42 -9.42 -9.22
N PRO A 24 -23.45 -9.55 -8.29
CA PRO A 24 -22.12 -9.03 -8.50
C PRO A 24 -21.49 -9.66 -9.74
N ARG A 25 -20.90 -8.81 -10.59
CA ARG A 25 -20.23 -9.20 -11.82
C ARG A 25 -18.92 -8.43 -11.95
N THR A 26 -17.83 -9.16 -12.11
CA THR A 26 -16.51 -8.61 -12.40
C THR A 26 -16.14 -8.98 -13.83
N THR A 27 -15.74 -7.99 -14.63
CA THR A 27 -15.25 -8.22 -16.00
C THR A 27 -13.83 -7.71 -16.13
N LEU A 28 -12.92 -8.60 -16.47
CA LEU A 28 -11.50 -8.35 -16.64
C LEU A 28 -11.20 -8.39 -18.14
N THR A 29 -10.59 -7.33 -18.65
CA THR A 29 -10.30 -7.19 -20.08
C THR A 29 -8.78 -7.20 -20.28
N PHE A 30 -8.31 -8.07 -21.16
CA PHE A 30 -6.90 -8.23 -21.48
C PHE A 30 -6.68 -7.99 -22.97
N ASP A 31 -5.55 -7.36 -23.29
CA ASP A 31 -4.98 -7.38 -24.63
C ASP A 31 -4.15 -8.68 -24.79
N CYS A 32 -4.41 -9.42 -25.86
CA CYS A 32 -3.74 -10.67 -26.19
C CYS A 32 -3.31 -10.65 -27.64
N ARG A 33 -2.05 -10.25 -27.89
CA ARG A 33 -1.48 -10.05 -29.23
C ARG A 33 -1.30 -11.35 -30.03
N GLY A 34 -1.43 -12.52 -29.41
CA GLY A 34 -1.24 -13.80 -30.10
C GLY A 34 0.22 -14.10 -30.43
N ALA A 35 1.15 -13.56 -29.64
CA ALA A 35 2.60 -13.62 -29.91
C ALA A 35 3.18 -15.03 -29.70
N THR A 36 2.53 -15.84 -28.87
CA THR A 36 2.90 -17.23 -28.60
C THR A 36 1.87 -18.20 -29.18
N SER A 37 2.29 -19.44 -29.50
CA SER A 37 1.37 -20.48 -29.98
C SER A 37 0.24 -20.78 -28.97
N SER A 38 0.53 -20.63 -27.68
CA SER A 38 -0.45 -20.77 -26.60
C SER A 38 -1.49 -19.64 -26.62
N GLU A 39 -1.08 -18.40 -26.88
CA GLU A 39 -2.00 -17.26 -27.04
C GLU A 39 -2.82 -17.37 -28.32
N SER A 40 -2.22 -17.74 -29.46
CA SER A 40 -2.98 -17.94 -30.71
C SER A 40 -4.03 -19.05 -30.53
N THR A 41 -3.70 -20.09 -29.77
CA THR A 41 -4.65 -21.16 -29.41
C THR A 41 -5.77 -20.64 -28.52
N LEU A 42 -5.47 -19.78 -27.55
CA LEU A 42 -6.48 -19.13 -26.71
C LEU A 42 -7.45 -18.29 -27.55
N LEU A 43 -6.94 -17.41 -28.41
CA LEU A 43 -7.76 -16.57 -29.29
C LEU A 43 -8.65 -17.40 -30.20
N ARG A 44 -8.16 -18.53 -30.72
CA ARG A 44 -8.97 -19.47 -31.51
C ARG A 44 -10.14 -20.04 -30.68
N TYR A 45 -9.86 -20.57 -29.48
CA TYR A 45 -10.92 -21.13 -28.62
C TYR A 45 -11.95 -20.07 -28.20
N LEU A 46 -11.51 -18.83 -27.95
CA LEU A 46 -12.40 -17.73 -27.64
C LEU A 46 -13.27 -17.35 -28.83
N ARG A 47 -12.71 -17.28 -30.04
CA ARG A 47 -13.46 -17.04 -31.28
C ARG A 47 -14.54 -18.11 -31.49
N ASP A 48 -14.20 -19.37 -31.32
CA ASP A 48 -15.15 -20.49 -31.46
C ASP A 48 -16.25 -20.39 -30.40
N TYR A 49 -15.90 -20.06 -29.16
CA TYR A 49 -16.86 -19.83 -28.09
C TYR A 49 -17.80 -18.65 -28.39
N GLU A 50 -17.26 -17.47 -28.75
CA GLU A 50 -18.05 -16.26 -29.02
C GLU A 50 -19.08 -16.46 -30.14
N LYS A 51 -18.72 -17.20 -31.19
CA LYS A 51 -19.63 -17.57 -32.29
C LYS A 51 -20.83 -18.41 -31.85
N THR A 52 -20.73 -19.12 -30.73
CA THR A 52 -21.88 -19.85 -30.15
C THR A 52 -22.82 -18.95 -29.35
N VAL A 53 -22.36 -17.77 -28.92
CA VAL A 53 -23.12 -16.82 -28.08
C VAL A 53 -23.90 -15.83 -28.94
N SER A 54 -23.23 -15.24 -29.93
CA SER A 54 -23.82 -14.25 -30.83
C SER A 54 -23.85 -14.76 -32.26
N ARG A 55 -25.03 -14.74 -32.88
CA ARG A 55 -25.23 -15.01 -34.32
C ARG A 55 -25.04 -13.75 -35.19
N SER A 56 -24.60 -12.63 -34.62
CA SER A 56 -24.41 -11.36 -35.35
C SER A 56 -23.18 -11.42 -36.26
N SER A 57 -23.22 -10.69 -37.37
CA SER A 57 -22.11 -10.50 -38.33
C SER A 57 -20.98 -9.58 -37.82
N SER A 58 -20.97 -9.24 -36.53
CA SER A 58 -19.94 -8.37 -35.94
C SER A 58 -18.71 -9.18 -35.59
N SER A 59 -17.51 -8.61 -35.77
CA SER A 59 -16.24 -9.24 -35.38
C SER A 59 -16.24 -9.61 -33.89
N THR A 60 -15.62 -10.74 -33.55
CA THR A 60 -15.53 -11.21 -32.16
C THR A 60 -14.50 -10.40 -31.38
N TYR A 61 -14.55 -10.37 -30.04
CA TYR A 61 -13.47 -9.73 -29.26
C TYR A 61 -12.13 -10.40 -29.52
N ALA A 62 -12.11 -11.73 -29.68
CA ALA A 62 -10.91 -12.47 -30.02
C ALA A 62 -10.30 -12.13 -31.40
N GLU A 63 -11.07 -11.58 -32.34
CA GLU A 63 -10.55 -11.10 -33.63
C GLU A 63 -9.82 -9.76 -33.47
N ASP A 64 -10.23 -8.96 -32.49
CA ASP A 64 -9.60 -7.70 -32.11
C ASP A 64 -8.57 -7.88 -30.98
N SER A 65 -8.01 -9.09 -30.84
CA SER A 65 -6.99 -9.40 -29.82
C SER A 65 -7.42 -9.09 -28.38
N THR A 66 -8.73 -9.10 -28.10
CA THR A 66 -9.29 -8.73 -26.79
C THR A 66 -9.87 -9.96 -26.10
N VAL A 67 -9.47 -10.21 -24.85
CA VAL A 67 -10.03 -11.27 -24.00
C VAL A 67 -10.83 -10.65 -22.87
N ARG A 68 -12.11 -11.00 -22.75
CA ARG A 68 -13.00 -10.50 -21.68
C ARG A 68 -13.45 -11.63 -20.75
N PHE A 69 -12.72 -11.81 -19.67
CA PHE A 69 -13.02 -12.80 -18.64
C PHE A 69 -14.04 -12.25 -17.64
N VAL A 70 -15.10 -13.01 -17.37
CA VAL A 70 -16.22 -12.60 -16.53
C VAL A 70 -16.37 -13.57 -15.37
N VAL A 71 -16.51 -13.00 -14.18
CA VAL A 71 -16.81 -13.71 -12.93
C VAL A 71 -18.13 -13.20 -12.40
N THR A 72 -19.05 -14.12 -12.11
CA THR A 72 -20.35 -13.81 -11.50
C THR A 72 -20.62 -14.71 -10.32
N TYR A 73 -21.40 -14.22 -9.37
CA TYR A 73 -21.79 -14.96 -8.17
C TYR A 73 -23.30 -15.14 -8.20
N ARG A 74 -23.79 -16.39 -8.26
CA ARG A 74 -25.22 -16.72 -8.34
C ARG A 74 -25.63 -17.67 -7.23
N GLY A 75 -26.76 -17.42 -6.60
CA GLY A 75 -27.31 -18.25 -5.52
C GLY A 75 -27.97 -17.42 -4.42
N GLY A 76 -28.52 -18.10 -3.42
CA GLY A 76 -28.96 -17.48 -2.17
C GLY A 76 -27.79 -17.26 -1.19
N ARG A 77 -28.00 -16.54 -0.08
CA ARG A 77 -26.94 -16.20 0.90
C ARG A 77 -26.15 -17.40 1.42
N GLU A 78 -26.76 -18.59 1.48
CA GLU A 78 -26.12 -19.81 1.99
C GLU A 78 -25.54 -20.72 0.89
N ASN A 79 -25.87 -20.49 -0.39
CA ASN A 79 -25.48 -21.35 -1.51
C ASN A 79 -25.02 -20.51 -2.72
N VAL A 80 -24.03 -19.65 -2.52
CA VAL A 80 -23.45 -18.83 -3.59
C VAL A 80 -22.47 -19.67 -4.42
N THR A 81 -22.72 -19.74 -5.73
CA THR A 81 -21.83 -20.38 -6.70
C THR A 81 -21.09 -19.34 -7.53
N ARG A 82 -19.76 -19.47 -7.59
CA ARG A 82 -18.90 -18.69 -8.49
C ARG A 82 -18.96 -19.27 -9.90
N GLN A 83 -19.21 -18.43 -10.89
CA GLN A 83 -19.31 -18.82 -12.30
C GLN A 83 -18.36 -17.98 -13.15
N GLU A 84 -17.57 -18.66 -13.98
CA GLU A 84 -16.48 -18.09 -14.76
C GLU A 84 -16.71 -18.38 -16.25
N TYR A 85 -16.69 -17.33 -17.07
CA TYR A 85 -16.90 -17.44 -18.52
C TYR A 85 -16.30 -16.26 -19.28
N PHE A 86 -16.25 -16.36 -20.61
CA PHE A 86 -15.85 -15.24 -21.45
C PHE A 86 -17.07 -14.50 -22.00
N SER A 87 -17.00 -13.17 -22.14
CA SER A 87 -18.10 -12.41 -22.78
C SER A 87 -17.93 -12.35 -24.29
N ALA A 88 -19.02 -12.46 -25.04
CA ALA A 88 -19.04 -12.28 -26.49
C ALA A 88 -19.57 -10.91 -26.90
N ARG A 89 -19.03 -10.36 -27.99
CA ARG A 89 -19.53 -9.07 -28.53
C ARG A 89 -20.99 -9.20 -28.98
N GLY A 90 -21.83 -8.25 -28.54
CA GLY A 90 -23.27 -8.27 -28.81
C GLY A 90 -24.07 -9.36 -28.06
N GLY A 91 -23.41 -10.21 -27.26
CA GLY A 91 -24.05 -11.31 -26.53
C GLY A 91 -24.69 -10.91 -25.20
N GLY A 92 -24.37 -9.73 -24.66
CA GLY A 92 -24.85 -9.30 -23.34
C GLY A 92 -24.40 -10.26 -22.22
N ASP A 93 -25.36 -10.84 -21.49
CA ASP A 93 -25.11 -11.87 -20.46
C ASP A 93 -25.37 -13.31 -20.95
N ARG A 94 -25.57 -13.50 -22.27
CA ARG A 94 -25.79 -14.83 -22.84
C ARG A 94 -24.52 -15.68 -22.72
N ARG A 95 -24.74 -16.97 -22.55
CA ARG A 95 -23.68 -17.97 -22.44
C ARG A 95 -23.67 -18.87 -23.66
N GLY A 96 -22.47 -19.20 -24.09
CA GLY A 96 -22.22 -20.06 -25.24
C GLY A 96 -22.14 -21.52 -24.81
N ASN A 97 -21.53 -22.33 -25.66
CA ASN A 97 -21.28 -23.73 -25.38
C ASN A 97 -20.37 -23.90 -24.13
N PRO A 98 -20.80 -24.63 -23.08
CA PRO A 98 -20.02 -24.84 -21.86
C PRO A 98 -18.67 -25.53 -22.07
N GLU A 99 -18.57 -26.50 -23.00
CA GLU A 99 -17.33 -27.23 -23.26
C GLU A 99 -16.27 -26.34 -23.90
N LEU A 100 -16.69 -25.45 -24.81
CA LEU A 100 -15.80 -24.46 -25.41
C LEU A 100 -15.33 -23.44 -24.37
N ASN A 101 -16.21 -23.02 -23.46
CA ASN A 101 -15.83 -22.15 -22.33
C ASN A 101 -14.77 -22.82 -21.47
N GLU A 102 -14.95 -24.09 -21.10
CA GLU A 102 -13.99 -24.83 -20.26
C GLU A 102 -12.64 -25.04 -20.97
N LYS A 103 -12.65 -25.30 -22.28
CA LYS A 103 -11.42 -25.35 -23.10
C LYS A 103 -10.70 -24.00 -23.10
N ALA A 104 -11.43 -22.90 -23.30
CA ALA A 104 -10.86 -21.55 -23.25
C ALA A 104 -10.32 -21.21 -21.86
N LEU A 105 -11.03 -21.54 -20.77
CA LEU A 105 -10.59 -21.30 -19.40
C LEU A 105 -9.30 -22.05 -19.07
N ARG A 106 -9.22 -23.33 -19.45
CA ARG A 106 -8.00 -24.13 -19.27
C ARG A 106 -6.82 -23.54 -20.03
N GLN A 107 -7.04 -23.06 -21.25
CA GLN A 107 -5.98 -22.43 -22.04
C GLN A 107 -5.59 -21.06 -21.47
N PHE A 108 -6.55 -20.24 -21.03
CA PHE A 108 -6.31 -18.94 -20.42
C PHE A 108 -5.42 -19.05 -19.18
N ARG A 109 -5.71 -20.01 -18.30
CA ARG A 109 -4.91 -20.28 -17.09
C ARG A 109 -3.51 -20.84 -17.36
N LYS A 110 -3.24 -21.33 -18.58
CA LYS A 110 -1.90 -21.74 -19.02
C LYS A 110 -1.09 -20.58 -19.61
N VAL A 111 -1.78 -19.63 -20.24
CA VAL A 111 -1.15 -18.45 -20.86
C VAL A 111 -0.78 -17.41 -19.81
N MET A 112 -1.60 -17.26 -18.78
CA MET A 112 -1.42 -16.25 -17.74
C MET A 112 -1.07 -16.89 -16.39
N ARG A 113 0.02 -16.42 -15.77
CA ARG A 113 0.41 -16.79 -14.41
C ARG A 113 -0.11 -15.75 -13.42
N PHE A 114 -0.83 -16.20 -12.41
CA PHE A 114 -1.33 -15.35 -11.34
C PHE A 114 -0.57 -15.63 -10.04
N ILE A 115 -0.08 -14.57 -9.42
CA ILE A 115 0.56 -14.59 -8.10
C ILE A 115 -0.19 -13.60 -7.23
N ALA A 116 -0.66 -14.06 -6.07
CA ALA A 116 -1.18 -13.21 -5.01
C ALA A 116 -0.25 -13.32 -3.80
N VAL A 117 0.02 -12.19 -3.16
CA VAL A 117 0.72 -12.09 -1.89
C VAL A 117 -0.18 -11.33 -0.94
N ASP A 118 -0.56 -11.98 0.16
CA ASP A 118 -1.48 -11.42 1.16
C ASP A 118 -0.71 -10.59 2.21
N SER A 119 -1.39 -9.64 2.87
CA SER A 119 -0.76 -8.77 3.86
C SER A 119 -0.24 -9.58 5.05
N GLY A 120 1.00 -9.33 5.44
CA GLY A 120 1.66 -10.04 6.54
C GLY A 120 2.00 -11.51 6.27
N GLN A 121 1.79 -12.00 5.05
CA GLN A 121 2.19 -13.35 4.65
C GLN A 121 3.72 -13.51 4.76
N SER A 122 4.16 -14.59 5.41
CA SER A 122 5.59 -14.90 5.48
C SER A 122 6.13 -15.35 4.12
N ILE A 123 7.41 -15.08 3.84
CA ILE A 123 8.04 -15.52 2.59
C ILE A 123 8.07 -17.04 2.52
N GLU A 124 8.19 -17.71 3.65
CA GLU A 124 8.14 -19.16 3.78
C GLU A 124 6.78 -19.71 3.33
N GLU A 125 5.67 -19.09 3.75
CA GLU A 125 4.32 -19.47 3.29
C GLU A 125 4.15 -19.26 1.79
N LEU A 126 4.65 -18.13 1.27
CA LEU A 126 4.62 -17.84 -0.16
C LEU A 126 5.43 -18.90 -0.93
N LEU A 127 6.66 -19.18 -0.49
CA LEU A 127 7.57 -20.19 -1.05
C LEU A 127 7.11 -21.63 -0.84
N ALA A 128 6.10 -21.90 -0.01
CA ALA A 128 5.50 -23.23 0.10
C ALA A 128 4.31 -23.41 -0.87
N GLY A 129 3.66 -22.32 -1.26
CA GLY A 129 2.43 -22.31 -2.04
C GLY A 129 2.60 -22.30 -3.55
N ARG A 130 1.65 -21.65 -4.25
CA ARG A 130 1.61 -21.57 -5.72
C ARG A 130 2.78 -20.78 -6.31
N PHE A 131 3.30 -19.79 -5.58
CA PHE A 131 4.50 -19.07 -5.98
C PHE A 131 5.67 -20.03 -6.20
N ARG A 132 5.80 -21.06 -5.34
CA ARG A 132 6.77 -22.15 -5.52
C ARG A 132 6.59 -22.90 -6.83
N GLU A 133 5.35 -23.31 -7.15
CA GLU A 133 5.03 -24.02 -8.40
C GLU A 133 5.44 -23.19 -9.62
N ILE A 134 5.16 -21.88 -9.58
CA ILE A 134 5.52 -20.93 -10.64
C ILE A 134 7.04 -20.76 -10.71
N LEU A 135 7.71 -20.55 -9.58
CA LEU A 135 9.15 -20.40 -9.50
C LEU A 135 9.88 -21.63 -10.03
N HIS A 136 9.47 -22.83 -9.64
CA HIS A 136 10.03 -24.06 -10.22
C HIS A 136 9.85 -24.15 -11.73
N THR A 137 8.67 -23.77 -12.23
CA THR A 137 8.41 -23.78 -13.67
C THR A 137 9.31 -22.79 -14.40
N VAL A 138 9.45 -21.56 -13.88
CA VAL A 138 10.38 -20.56 -14.42
C VAL A 138 11.83 -21.06 -14.38
N LEU A 139 12.28 -21.58 -13.24
CA LEU A 139 13.64 -22.08 -13.07
C LEU A 139 13.92 -23.25 -14.01
N LYS A 140 12.94 -24.14 -14.23
CA LYS A 140 13.05 -25.24 -15.20
C LYS A 140 13.17 -24.75 -16.64
N GLU A 141 12.46 -23.68 -16.99
CA GLU A 141 12.49 -23.09 -18.32
C GLU A 141 13.81 -22.37 -18.57
N GLU A 142 14.27 -21.53 -17.64
CA GLU A 142 15.46 -20.69 -17.81
C GLU A 142 16.77 -21.43 -17.51
N LEU A 143 16.82 -22.21 -16.43
CA LEU A 143 18.04 -22.89 -15.98
C LEU A 143 18.12 -24.33 -16.52
N LYS A 144 17.46 -24.62 -17.65
CA LYS A 144 17.36 -25.98 -18.21
C LYS A 144 18.70 -26.67 -18.35
N GLN A 145 19.73 -25.96 -18.83
CA GLN A 145 21.07 -26.52 -18.98
C GLN A 145 21.71 -26.84 -17.62
N HIS A 146 21.63 -25.92 -16.67
CA HIS A 146 22.16 -26.13 -15.31
C HIS A 146 21.44 -27.27 -14.59
N LEU A 147 20.13 -27.42 -14.76
CA LEU A 147 19.38 -28.56 -14.22
C LEU A 147 19.81 -29.88 -14.86
N HIS A 148 20.06 -29.90 -16.17
CA HIS A 148 20.57 -31.08 -16.86
C HIS A 148 21.95 -31.49 -16.33
N ASP A 149 22.86 -30.53 -16.18
CA ASP A 149 24.20 -30.78 -15.65
C ASP A 149 24.14 -31.28 -14.20
N ALA A 150 23.26 -30.70 -13.37
CA ALA A 150 23.01 -31.15 -12.00
C ALA A 150 22.42 -32.58 -11.95
N GLU A 151 21.50 -32.93 -12.85
CA GLU A 151 20.96 -34.29 -12.96
C GLU A 151 22.03 -35.31 -13.37
N LEU A 152 22.95 -34.95 -14.26
CA LEU A 152 24.08 -35.79 -14.64
C LEU A 152 25.01 -36.03 -13.46
N ALA A 153 25.38 -34.97 -12.73
CA ALA A 153 26.21 -35.08 -11.52
C ALA A 153 25.52 -35.93 -10.44
N ARG A 154 24.19 -35.81 -10.28
CA ARG A 154 23.42 -36.63 -9.35
C ARG A 154 23.44 -38.11 -9.74
N LYS A 155 23.30 -38.43 -11.03
CA LYS A 155 23.37 -39.82 -11.53
C LYS A 155 24.74 -40.43 -11.27
N ASP A 156 25.82 -39.67 -11.47
CA ASP A 156 27.18 -40.11 -11.14
C ASP A 156 27.35 -40.37 -9.63
N TYR A 157 26.84 -39.46 -8.78
CA TYR A 157 26.84 -39.64 -7.32
C TYR A 157 26.11 -40.91 -6.88
N VAL A 158 24.88 -41.15 -7.38
CA VAL A 158 24.11 -42.37 -7.07
C VAL A 158 24.83 -43.62 -7.58
N GLY A 159 25.39 -43.57 -8.79
CA GLY A 159 26.17 -44.68 -9.36
C GLY A 159 27.40 -45.02 -8.52
N LYS A 160 28.08 -44.02 -7.95
CA LYS A 160 29.21 -44.22 -7.02
C LYS A 160 28.76 -44.84 -5.69
N LEU A 161 27.60 -44.45 -5.15
CA LEU A 161 27.05 -45.10 -3.95
C LEU A 161 26.78 -46.59 -4.20
N GLU A 162 26.17 -46.94 -5.33
CA GLU A 162 25.85 -48.33 -5.67
C GLU A 162 27.09 -49.18 -5.97
N SER A 163 27.99 -48.66 -6.82
CA SER A 163 29.14 -49.43 -7.32
C SER A 163 30.33 -49.45 -6.38
N GLN A 164 30.51 -48.44 -5.53
CA GLN A 164 31.68 -48.32 -4.66
C GLN A 164 31.33 -48.48 -3.18
N LEU A 165 30.41 -47.65 -2.66
CA LEU A 165 30.12 -47.65 -1.21
C LEU A 165 29.35 -48.91 -0.77
N LEU A 166 28.34 -49.31 -1.54
CA LEU A 166 27.44 -50.42 -1.19
C LEU A 166 27.91 -51.78 -1.71
N SER A 167 28.83 -51.83 -2.69
CA SER A 167 29.34 -53.09 -3.25
C SER A 167 29.87 -54.07 -2.19
N PRO A 168 30.75 -53.66 -1.24
CA PRO A 168 31.28 -54.60 -0.26
C PRO A 168 30.18 -55.23 0.62
N MET A 169 29.18 -54.43 0.99
CA MET A 169 28.03 -54.90 1.77
C MET A 169 27.12 -55.80 0.93
N ARG A 170 26.86 -55.43 -0.33
CA ARG A 170 26.09 -56.22 -1.30
C ARG A 170 26.71 -57.61 -1.46
N ASP A 171 28.00 -57.67 -1.74
CA ASP A 171 28.68 -58.92 -2.08
C ASP A 171 28.74 -59.85 -0.86
N ARG A 172 28.99 -59.29 0.33
CA ARG A 172 29.00 -60.05 1.58
C ARG A 172 27.62 -60.58 1.94
N THR A 173 26.58 -59.76 1.80
CA THR A 173 25.21 -60.15 2.13
C THR A 173 24.68 -61.18 1.13
N LEU A 174 24.98 -61.02 -0.17
CA LEU A 174 24.63 -61.98 -1.21
C LEU A 174 25.27 -63.35 -0.95
N THR A 175 26.52 -63.38 -0.49
CA THR A 175 27.23 -64.62 -0.13
C THR A 175 26.52 -65.34 1.02
N ILE A 176 26.11 -64.60 2.06
CA ILE A 176 25.35 -65.16 3.20
C ILE A 176 23.99 -65.68 2.73
N SER A 177 23.27 -64.89 1.92
CA SER A 177 21.96 -65.25 1.39
C SER A 177 22.01 -66.50 0.52
N LYS A 178 22.98 -66.63 -0.39
CA LYS A 178 23.17 -67.83 -1.24
C LYS A 178 23.42 -69.11 -0.46
N ARG A 179 24.09 -69.00 0.70
CA ARG A 179 24.32 -70.15 1.59
C ARG A 179 23.04 -70.63 2.27
N LEU A 180 22.13 -69.70 2.59
CA LEU A 180 20.85 -70.01 3.24
C LEU A 180 19.77 -70.41 2.23
N PHE A 181 19.74 -69.75 1.07
CA PHE A 181 18.70 -69.86 0.04
C PHE A 181 19.37 -69.89 -1.35
N PRO A 182 19.74 -71.08 -1.86
CA PRO A 182 20.46 -71.25 -3.13
C PRO A 182 19.72 -70.71 -4.37
N GLU A 183 18.40 -70.57 -4.29
CA GLU A 183 17.56 -69.99 -5.34
C GLU A 183 17.81 -68.49 -5.58
N VAL A 184 18.42 -67.78 -4.63
CA VAL A 184 18.73 -66.34 -4.75
C VAL A 184 19.97 -66.16 -5.64
N LYS A 185 19.75 -65.67 -6.86
CA LYS A 185 20.82 -65.51 -7.86
C LYS A 185 21.60 -64.20 -7.72
N ASP A 186 20.91 -63.13 -7.37
CA ASP A 186 21.45 -61.77 -7.38
C ASP A 186 20.82 -60.91 -6.27
N MET A 187 21.47 -59.80 -5.94
CA MET A 187 20.97 -58.82 -4.98
C MET A 187 21.38 -57.40 -5.39
N PHE A 188 20.40 -56.50 -5.42
CA PHE A 188 20.59 -55.09 -5.72
C PHE A 188 20.38 -54.26 -4.46
N LEU A 189 21.30 -53.33 -4.19
CA LEU A 189 21.16 -52.34 -3.13
C LEU A 189 21.04 -50.97 -3.79
N THR A 190 19.83 -50.43 -3.84
CA THR A 190 19.52 -49.16 -4.52
C THR A 190 19.30 -48.07 -3.48
N PRO A 191 20.24 -47.11 -3.32
CA PRO A 191 20.08 -46.04 -2.36
C PRO A 191 19.01 -45.05 -2.85
N THR A 192 18.08 -44.70 -1.96
CA THR A 192 17.12 -43.63 -2.23
C THR A 192 17.79 -42.29 -1.99
N VAL A 193 18.02 -41.53 -3.06
CA VAL A 193 18.48 -40.14 -2.99
C VAL A 193 17.37 -39.25 -3.55
N SER A 194 17.03 -38.19 -2.82
CA SER A 194 16.00 -37.23 -3.21
C SER A 194 16.22 -36.72 -4.65
N GLY A 195 15.12 -36.56 -5.37
CA GLY A 195 15.14 -36.00 -6.71
C GLY A 195 15.59 -34.53 -6.70
N LEU A 196 16.03 -34.01 -7.83
CA LEU A 196 16.41 -32.60 -7.94
C LEU A 196 15.21 -31.68 -7.64
N GLU A 197 14.02 -32.07 -8.08
CA GLU A 197 12.78 -31.34 -7.84
C GLU A 197 12.40 -31.28 -6.36
N GLU A 198 12.52 -32.40 -5.63
CA GLU A 198 12.30 -32.46 -4.19
C GLU A 198 13.35 -31.63 -3.43
N THR A 199 14.61 -31.68 -3.87
CA THR A 199 15.71 -30.92 -3.26
C THR A 199 15.50 -29.41 -3.42
N LEU A 200 15.13 -28.98 -4.64
CA LEU A 200 14.83 -27.58 -4.94
C LEU A 200 13.55 -27.10 -4.25
N SER A 201 12.66 -28.01 -3.84
CA SER A 201 11.41 -27.67 -3.14
C SER A 201 11.63 -27.24 -1.69
N ASN A 202 12.84 -27.41 -1.15
CA ASN A 202 13.21 -27.15 0.25
C ASN A 202 14.37 -26.14 0.39
N VAL A 203 14.45 -25.14 -0.49
CA VAL A 203 15.51 -24.13 -0.44
C VAL A 203 15.24 -23.14 0.69
N GLU A 204 16.17 -23.06 1.65
CA GLU A 204 16.16 -22.07 2.72
C GLU A 204 16.92 -20.80 2.27
N ILE A 205 16.34 -19.63 2.51
CA ILE A 205 17.01 -18.34 2.24
C ILE A 205 17.68 -17.84 3.51
N ARG A 206 19.02 -17.71 3.47
CA ARG A 206 19.84 -17.13 4.54
C ARG A 206 20.50 -15.85 4.08
N LEU A 207 20.59 -14.87 5.00
CA LEU A 207 21.21 -13.58 4.72
C LEU A 207 22.30 -13.28 5.76
N ALA A 208 23.45 -12.82 5.27
CA ALA A 208 24.57 -12.41 6.10
C ALA A 208 24.77 -10.89 6.04
N ASP A 209 24.66 -10.23 7.19
CA ASP A 209 25.12 -8.85 7.37
C ASP A 209 26.46 -8.89 8.12
N SER A 210 26.43 -8.77 9.45
CA SER A 210 27.58 -9.04 10.35
C SER A 210 27.57 -10.48 10.90
N VAL A 211 26.41 -11.13 10.89
CA VAL A 211 26.20 -12.54 11.26
C VAL A 211 25.23 -13.15 10.25
N GLU A 212 25.45 -14.40 9.88
CA GLU A 212 24.53 -15.18 9.05
C GLU A 212 23.30 -15.55 9.87
N THR A 213 22.13 -15.07 9.44
CA THR A 213 20.86 -15.43 10.07
C THR A 213 19.83 -15.79 9.02
N GLU A 214 18.94 -16.69 9.39
CA GLU A 214 17.80 -17.06 8.55
C GLU A 214 16.86 -15.87 8.33
N LEU A 215 16.15 -15.88 7.20
CA LEU A 215 15.23 -14.80 6.83
C LEU A 215 14.15 -14.54 7.89
N ARG A 216 13.62 -15.60 8.51
CA ARG A 216 12.66 -15.51 9.63
C ARG A 216 13.13 -14.67 10.83
N ASN A 217 14.45 -14.51 10.97
CA ASN A 217 15.07 -13.74 12.06
C ASN A 217 15.45 -12.32 11.64
N LYS A 218 15.16 -11.93 10.38
CA LYS A 218 15.37 -10.57 9.87
C LYS A 218 14.11 -9.73 10.07
N GLY A 219 14.28 -8.41 10.17
CA GLY A 219 13.17 -7.49 10.23
C GLY A 219 12.29 -7.58 8.97
N THR A 220 11.00 -7.33 9.13
CA THR A 220 9.97 -7.37 8.08
C THR A 220 10.30 -6.55 6.84
N GLY A 221 11.07 -5.46 6.97
CA GLY A 221 11.53 -4.68 5.82
C GLY A 221 12.54 -5.40 4.92
N VAL A 222 13.41 -6.25 5.49
CA VAL A 222 14.36 -7.07 4.71
C VAL A 222 13.61 -8.18 3.98
N ALA A 223 12.59 -8.76 4.64
CA ALA A 223 11.69 -9.72 3.99
C ALA A 223 10.99 -9.07 2.79
N GLY A 224 10.35 -7.91 2.96
CA GLY A 224 9.71 -7.19 1.85
C GLY A 224 10.64 -6.95 0.65
N ALA A 225 11.89 -6.56 0.90
CA ALA A 225 12.88 -6.37 -0.17
C ALA A 225 13.20 -7.68 -0.93
N ILE A 226 13.34 -8.80 -0.23
CA ILE A 226 13.57 -10.11 -0.87
C ILE A 226 12.37 -10.53 -1.70
N LEU A 227 11.15 -10.33 -1.19
CA LEU A 227 9.93 -10.64 -1.93
C LEU A 227 9.91 -9.92 -3.29
N VAL A 228 10.19 -8.62 -3.30
CA VAL A 228 10.25 -7.81 -4.52
C VAL A 228 11.36 -8.31 -5.44
N ALA A 229 12.53 -8.65 -4.90
CA ALA A 229 13.62 -9.21 -5.69
C ALA A 229 13.25 -10.55 -6.34
N LEU A 230 12.53 -11.43 -5.63
CA LEU A 230 12.04 -12.70 -6.18
C LEU A 230 10.97 -12.49 -7.24
N LEU A 231 10.01 -11.59 -7.01
CA LEU A 231 9.01 -11.22 -8.03
C LEU A 231 9.68 -10.65 -9.27
N ARG A 232 10.71 -9.81 -9.08
CA ARG A 232 11.51 -9.27 -10.16
C ARG A 232 12.20 -10.37 -10.95
N TYR A 233 12.91 -11.26 -10.28
CA TYR A 233 13.54 -12.40 -10.92
C TYR A 233 12.53 -13.21 -11.74
N LEU A 234 11.36 -13.52 -11.19
CA LEU A 234 10.31 -14.25 -11.90
C LEU A 234 9.84 -13.54 -13.18
N THR A 235 9.60 -12.23 -13.10
CA THR A 235 9.15 -11.45 -14.26
C THR A 235 10.24 -11.25 -15.31
N GLU A 236 11.52 -11.31 -14.94
CA GLU A 236 12.64 -11.28 -15.90
C GLU A 236 12.82 -12.64 -16.57
N ALA A 237 12.69 -13.70 -15.78
CA ALA A 237 12.95 -15.06 -16.17
C ALA A 237 11.78 -15.72 -16.95
N SER A 238 10.55 -15.21 -16.87
CA SER A 238 9.43 -15.77 -17.65
C SER A 238 8.93 -14.83 -18.73
N LYS A 239 8.76 -15.42 -19.93
CA LYS A 239 8.17 -14.78 -21.11
C LYS A 239 6.64 -14.83 -21.14
N GLN A 240 6.02 -15.54 -20.21
CA GLN A 240 4.56 -15.63 -20.10
C GLN A 240 3.99 -14.37 -19.45
N SER A 241 2.73 -14.07 -19.75
CA SER A 241 2.01 -12.96 -19.10
C SER A 241 1.79 -13.26 -17.62
N MET A 242 2.07 -12.29 -16.77
CA MET A 242 1.91 -12.38 -15.33
C MET A 242 0.94 -11.33 -14.81
N VAL A 243 0.08 -11.74 -13.88
CA VAL A 243 -0.71 -10.84 -13.05
C VAL A 243 -0.24 -11.02 -11.61
N LEU A 244 0.34 -9.97 -11.06
CA LEU A 244 0.85 -9.92 -9.69
C LEU A 244 -0.12 -9.08 -8.86
N ALA A 245 -0.67 -9.66 -7.80
CA ALA A 245 -1.47 -8.97 -6.81
C ALA A 245 -0.70 -8.98 -5.48
N VAL A 246 -0.36 -7.80 -4.95
CA VAL A 246 0.40 -7.68 -3.70
C VAL A 246 -0.36 -6.78 -2.75
N GLU A 247 -0.70 -7.31 -1.60
CA GLU A 247 -1.41 -6.58 -0.56
C GLU A 247 -0.43 -5.91 0.40
N GLU A 248 -0.61 -4.61 0.64
CA GLU A 248 0.16 -3.80 1.59
C GLU A 248 1.68 -4.07 1.59
N PRO A 249 2.36 -3.98 0.44
CA PRO A 249 3.79 -4.29 0.35
C PRO A 249 4.67 -3.37 1.22
N GLU A 250 4.12 -2.23 1.66
CA GLU A 250 4.75 -1.28 2.57
C GLU A 250 4.78 -1.68 4.04
N ALA A 251 4.09 -2.76 4.43
CA ALA A 251 3.93 -3.11 5.83
C ALA A 251 5.29 -3.10 6.56
N PHE A 252 5.37 -2.34 7.65
CA PHE A 252 6.58 -2.18 8.48
C PHE A 252 7.79 -1.50 7.83
N LEU A 253 7.64 -0.90 6.64
CA LEU A 253 8.67 -0.06 6.01
C LEU A 253 8.54 1.41 6.42
N HIS A 254 9.66 2.09 6.61
CA HIS A 254 9.68 3.55 6.76
C HIS A 254 9.43 4.25 5.39
N PRO A 255 8.89 5.49 5.37
CA PRO A 255 8.50 6.18 4.13
C PRO A 255 9.54 6.16 3.01
N ALA A 256 10.80 6.46 3.30
CA ALA A 256 11.87 6.44 2.29
C ALA A 256 12.08 5.05 1.65
N ALA A 257 11.85 3.97 2.40
CA ALA A 257 11.90 2.61 1.85
C ALA A 257 10.64 2.27 1.04
N GLN A 258 9.49 2.84 1.39
CA GLN A 258 8.25 2.69 0.63
C GLN A 258 8.35 3.37 -0.74
N GLU A 259 8.99 4.54 -0.83
CA GLU A 259 9.20 5.22 -2.11
C GLU A 259 10.12 4.42 -3.06
N ARG A 260 11.18 3.80 -2.53
CA ARG A 260 12.05 2.90 -3.30
C ARG A 260 11.29 1.65 -3.75
N LEU A 261 10.50 1.08 -2.85
CA LEU A 261 9.61 -0.04 -3.17
C LEU A 261 8.64 0.34 -4.30
N ARG A 262 8.04 1.54 -4.28
CA ARG A 262 7.20 2.04 -5.38
C ARG A 262 7.95 2.06 -6.70
N GLU A 263 9.19 2.56 -6.72
CA GLU A 263 10.02 2.61 -7.93
C GLU A 263 10.29 1.21 -8.48
N ASP A 264 10.62 0.25 -7.60
CA ASP A 264 10.83 -1.14 -7.99
C ASP A 264 9.54 -1.77 -8.56
N LEU A 265 8.39 -1.52 -7.92
CA LEU A 265 7.09 -2.00 -8.38
C LEU A 265 6.69 -1.37 -9.73
N GLU A 266 6.96 -0.09 -9.93
CA GLU A 266 6.74 0.59 -11.22
C GLU A 266 7.62 -0.01 -12.32
N ALA A 267 8.90 -0.24 -12.05
CA ALA A 267 9.81 -0.88 -12.99
C ALA A 267 9.35 -2.30 -13.38
N LEU A 268 8.73 -3.04 -12.46
CA LEU A 268 8.11 -4.34 -12.77
C LEU A 268 6.92 -4.19 -13.72
N ALA A 269 6.06 -3.21 -13.46
CA ALA A 269 4.86 -2.95 -14.24
C ALA A 269 5.12 -2.31 -15.61
N GLU A 270 6.32 -1.78 -15.86
CA GLU A 270 6.71 -1.26 -17.18
C GLU A 270 6.80 -2.35 -18.25
N LYS A 271 7.00 -3.62 -17.84
CA LYS A 271 7.06 -4.76 -18.76
C LYS A 271 5.69 -5.05 -19.36
N ASP A 272 5.63 -5.14 -20.69
CA ASP A 272 4.40 -5.41 -21.46
C ASP A 272 3.66 -6.69 -21.04
N ASN A 273 4.38 -7.70 -20.52
CA ASN A 273 3.80 -8.97 -20.08
C ASN A 273 3.46 -9.01 -18.58
N VAL A 274 3.58 -7.90 -17.84
CA VAL A 274 3.31 -7.84 -16.40
C VAL A 274 2.15 -6.89 -16.12
N SER A 275 1.17 -7.34 -15.37
CA SER A 275 0.11 -6.51 -14.79
C SER A 275 0.20 -6.56 -13.28
N LEU A 276 0.30 -5.40 -12.64
CA LEU A 276 0.47 -5.27 -11.21
C LEU A 276 -0.79 -4.67 -10.57
N LEU A 277 -1.27 -5.32 -9.50
CA LEU A 277 -2.39 -4.89 -8.67
C LEU A 277 -1.85 -4.72 -7.25
N ILE A 278 -1.85 -3.51 -6.73
CA ILE A 278 -1.38 -3.21 -5.38
C ILE A 278 -2.55 -2.66 -4.56
N THR A 279 -2.70 -3.14 -3.32
CA THR A 279 -3.45 -2.43 -2.30
C THR A 279 -2.47 -1.75 -1.35
N THR A 280 -2.81 -0.55 -0.89
CA THR A 280 -1.92 0.22 -0.02
C THR A 280 -2.73 1.17 0.83
N HIS A 281 -2.29 1.36 2.07
CA HIS A 281 -2.74 2.44 2.94
C HIS A 281 -1.75 3.62 2.94
N SER A 282 -0.62 3.48 2.24
CA SER A 282 0.43 4.48 2.20
C SER A 282 0.37 5.38 0.95
N PRO A 283 0.43 6.72 1.12
CA PRO A 283 0.57 7.63 -0.01
C PRO A 283 1.92 7.48 -0.74
N TYR A 284 2.95 6.94 -0.08
CA TYR A 284 4.30 6.80 -0.66
C TYR A 284 4.40 5.68 -1.70
N ILE A 285 3.43 4.75 -1.71
CA ILE A 285 3.33 3.65 -2.69
C ILE A 285 2.53 4.05 -3.93
N LEU A 286 1.75 5.14 -3.88
CA LEU A 286 0.91 5.54 -5.00
C LEU A 286 1.73 5.84 -6.23
N SER A 287 1.50 5.06 -7.29
CA SER A 287 2.27 5.18 -8.51
C SER A 287 2.08 6.52 -9.19
N ARG A 288 3.18 7.10 -9.69
CA ARG A 288 3.18 8.33 -10.49
C ARG A 288 3.28 8.05 -11.99
N HIS A 289 3.29 6.76 -12.37
CA HIS A 289 3.51 6.34 -13.74
C HIS A 289 2.26 6.62 -14.60
N PRO A 290 2.39 7.12 -15.86
CA PRO A 290 1.23 7.48 -16.69
C PRO A 290 0.27 6.33 -17.02
N LYS A 291 0.79 5.09 -17.06
CA LYS A 291 -0.03 3.87 -17.27
C LYS A 291 -0.75 3.40 -16.00
N ALA A 292 -0.39 3.92 -14.83
CA ALA A 292 -1.00 3.50 -13.58
C ALA A 292 -2.39 4.14 -13.39
N GLN A 293 -3.27 3.39 -12.74
CA GLN A 293 -4.57 3.86 -12.31
C GLN A 293 -4.68 3.71 -10.80
N VAL A 294 -4.95 4.82 -10.11
CA VAL A 294 -5.18 4.85 -8.67
C VAL A 294 -6.69 4.85 -8.45
N VAL A 295 -7.17 3.94 -7.61
CA VAL A 295 -8.59 3.77 -7.30
C VAL A 295 -8.75 3.78 -5.79
N ALA A 296 -9.53 4.73 -5.26
CA ALA A 296 -9.92 4.72 -3.85
C ALA A 296 -11.22 3.97 -3.65
N ILE A 297 -11.22 3.13 -2.62
CA ILE A 297 -12.35 2.31 -2.21
C ILE A 297 -12.70 2.66 -0.76
N GLU A 298 -13.97 2.97 -0.51
CA GLU A 298 -14.52 3.24 0.82
C GLU A 298 -15.74 2.36 1.09
N LYS A 299 -16.02 2.06 2.36
CA LYS A 299 -17.30 1.46 2.73
C LYS A 299 -18.39 2.53 2.75
N SER A 300 -19.49 2.28 2.04
CA SER A 300 -20.70 3.10 2.12
C SER A 300 -21.36 2.98 3.50
N SER A 301 -22.34 3.84 3.78
CA SER A 301 -23.19 3.76 4.99
C SER A 301 -23.86 2.40 5.19
N ASP A 302 -24.07 1.67 4.09
CA ASP A 302 -24.72 0.36 4.08
C ASP A 302 -23.69 -0.79 4.20
N GLY A 303 -22.42 -0.48 4.47
CA GLY A 303 -21.34 -1.45 4.64
C GLY A 303 -20.80 -2.04 3.33
N ILE A 304 -21.17 -1.49 2.17
CA ILE A 304 -20.76 -1.97 0.85
C ILE A 304 -19.55 -1.17 0.36
N SER A 305 -18.49 -1.86 -0.06
CA SER A 305 -17.33 -1.21 -0.70
C SER A 305 -17.73 -0.53 -2.00
N ALA A 306 -17.42 0.76 -2.13
CA ALA A 306 -17.72 1.61 -3.27
C ALA A 306 -16.47 2.38 -3.69
N VAL A 307 -16.32 2.58 -5.00
CA VAL A 307 -15.29 3.48 -5.53
C VAL A 307 -15.70 4.91 -5.22
N CYS A 308 -14.90 5.63 -4.46
CA CYS A 308 -15.14 7.04 -4.14
C CYS A 308 -14.30 8.00 -5.00
N GLY A 309 -13.24 7.50 -5.64
CA GLY A 309 -12.40 8.30 -6.50
C GLY A 309 -11.46 7.50 -7.38
N THR A 310 -11.07 8.09 -8.52
CA THR A 310 -10.10 7.52 -9.45
C THR A 310 -9.20 8.61 -10.00
N ALA A 311 -7.92 8.32 -10.17
CA ALA A 311 -6.95 9.20 -10.80
C ALA A 311 -5.99 8.38 -11.66
N ARG A 312 -5.45 8.97 -12.73
CA ARG A 312 -4.28 8.39 -13.41
C ARG A 312 -3.03 8.70 -12.58
N GLY A 313 -2.02 7.85 -12.65
CA GLY A 313 -0.76 8.06 -11.89
C GLY A 313 -0.06 9.38 -12.23
N SER A 314 -0.24 9.88 -13.47
CA SER A 314 0.32 11.16 -13.90
C SER A 314 -0.51 12.40 -13.51
N GLU A 315 -1.69 12.20 -12.90
CA GLU A 315 -2.59 13.28 -12.51
C GLU A 315 -2.52 13.53 -10.99
N PRO A 316 -2.95 14.71 -10.51
CA PRO A 316 -3.12 14.93 -9.08
C PRO A 316 -4.04 13.87 -8.48
N HIS A 317 -3.53 13.14 -7.49
CA HIS A 317 -4.26 12.04 -6.88
C HIS A 317 -5.39 12.49 -5.94
N SER A 318 -5.56 13.80 -5.70
CA SER A 318 -6.56 14.35 -4.75
C SER A 318 -7.97 13.76 -4.88
N PRO A 319 -8.51 13.43 -6.07
CA PRO A 319 -9.83 12.78 -6.18
C PRO A 319 -9.83 11.33 -5.69
N ALA A 320 -8.73 10.59 -5.87
CA ALA A 320 -8.57 9.18 -5.45
C ALA A 320 -7.96 9.05 -4.05
N LEU A 321 -7.89 10.15 -3.32
CA LEU A 321 -7.19 10.24 -2.05
C LEU A 321 -8.15 10.58 -0.90
N SER A 322 -9.36 11.08 -1.19
CA SER A 322 -10.35 11.47 -0.19
C SER A 322 -10.66 10.39 0.86
N GLY A 323 -10.62 9.11 0.48
CA GLY A 323 -10.92 7.97 1.36
C GLY A 323 -9.77 7.48 2.22
N LEU A 324 -8.52 7.60 1.74
CA LEU A 324 -7.32 7.40 2.57
C LEU A 324 -7.17 8.51 3.62
N PHE A 325 -7.83 9.66 3.38
CA PHE A 325 -7.72 10.87 4.16
C PHE A 325 -8.98 11.24 4.93
N ARG A 326 -9.80 10.29 5.41
CA ARG A 326 -10.64 10.62 6.59
C ARG A 326 -9.78 11.00 7.79
N ASP A 327 -8.54 10.54 7.83
CA ASP A 327 -7.45 11.08 8.66
C ASP A 327 -6.59 12.08 7.85
N LEU A 328 -7.10 13.30 7.74
CA LEU A 328 -6.65 14.41 6.88
C LEU A 328 -5.30 15.07 7.27
N ALA A 329 -4.28 14.31 7.70
CA ALA A 329 -2.99 14.90 8.10
C ALA A 329 -1.93 14.84 6.98
N VAL A 330 -1.51 13.66 6.52
CA VAL A 330 -0.18 13.49 5.87
C VAL A 330 0.07 14.25 4.55
N PRO A 331 -0.84 14.30 3.55
CA PRO A 331 -0.53 14.96 2.27
C PRO A 331 -0.48 16.49 2.37
N ARG A 332 -1.39 17.09 3.15
CA ARG A 332 -1.36 18.53 3.44
C ARG A 332 -0.09 18.91 4.20
N LEU A 333 0.40 18.01 5.05
CA LEU A 333 1.62 18.15 5.81
C LEU A 333 2.89 18.08 4.92
N LEU A 334 2.89 17.21 3.89
CA LEU A 334 3.95 17.15 2.86
C LEU A 334 3.96 18.37 1.94
N ASP A 335 2.79 18.85 1.49
CA ASP A 335 2.70 20.10 0.73
C ASP A 335 3.18 21.30 1.57
N ARG A 336 2.85 21.32 2.86
CA ARG A 336 3.32 22.32 3.82
C ARG A 336 4.83 22.31 4.01
N TYR A 337 5.49 21.15 3.95
CA TYR A 337 6.95 21.10 3.94
C TYR A 337 7.54 21.84 2.73
N ASN A 338 6.98 21.61 1.54
CA ASN A 338 7.41 22.28 0.31
C ASN A 338 7.17 23.79 0.31
N THR A 339 6.28 24.30 1.17
CA THR A 339 6.08 25.75 1.36
C THR A 339 7.15 26.43 2.22
N ILE A 340 8.03 25.68 2.88
CA ILE A 340 9.08 26.25 3.75
C ILE A 340 10.21 26.80 2.87
N PRO A 341 10.44 28.13 2.83
CA PRO A 341 11.51 28.69 2.02
C PRO A 341 12.89 28.19 2.47
N ALA A 342 13.78 27.91 1.51
CA ALA A 342 15.15 27.47 1.78
C ALA A 342 15.96 28.50 2.59
N THR A 343 15.55 29.78 2.55
CA THR A 343 16.15 30.90 3.28
C THR A 343 15.75 30.96 4.76
N SER A 344 14.85 30.10 5.21
CA SER A 344 14.39 30.07 6.60
C SER A 344 15.47 29.51 7.53
N ARG A 345 15.85 30.29 8.54
CA ARG A 345 16.81 29.93 9.59
C ARG A 345 16.20 29.04 10.68
N GLY A 346 14.87 29.02 10.80
CA GLY A 346 14.14 28.17 11.74
C GLY A 346 12.64 28.10 11.43
N ILE A 347 11.93 27.18 12.08
CA ILE A 347 10.51 26.90 11.82
C ILE A 347 9.74 27.02 13.13
N LEU A 348 8.61 27.74 13.11
CA LEU A 348 7.68 27.83 14.23
C LEU A 348 6.36 27.18 13.83
N LEU A 349 6.01 26.05 14.43
CA LEU A 349 4.70 25.42 14.27
C LEU A 349 3.70 26.07 15.23
N VAL A 350 2.54 26.41 14.69
CA VAL A 350 1.41 26.95 15.45
C VAL A 350 0.14 26.15 15.15
N GLU A 351 -0.83 26.16 16.05
CA GLU A 351 -2.01 25.29 15.97
C GLU A 351 -2.91 25.61 14.77
N GLY A 352 -3.09 26.90 14.45
CA GLY A 352 -3.99 27.35 13.38
C GLY A 352 -3.48 28.55 12.58
N ALA A 353 -4.24 28.92 11.54
CA ALA A 353 -3.95 30.10 10.70
C ALA A 353 -4.14 31.43 11.45
N SER A 354 -5.01 31.45 12.46
CA SER A 354 -5.21 32.58 13.36
C SER A 354 -3.92 32.96 14.09
N ASP A 355 -3.20 31.97 14.62
CA ASP A 355 -1.94 32.16 15.34
C ASP A 355 -0.88 32.83 14.47
N GLU A 356 -0.69 32.31 13.25
CA GLU A 356 0.24 32.88 12.28
C GLU A 356 -0.10 34.35 12.00
N ALA A 357 -1.39 34.65 11.79
CA ALA A 357 -1.84 35.99 11.52
C ALA A 357 -1.58 36.93 12.72
N PHE A 358 -1.86 36.47 13.95
CA PHE A 358 -1.66 37.27 15.16
C PHE A 358 -0.18 37.57 15.42
N ILE A 359 0.71 36.58 15.29
CA ILE A 359 2.15 36.78 15.46
C ILE A 359 2.68 37.79 14.44
N LYS A 360 2.27 37.67 13.17
CA LYS A 360 2.67 38.62 12.11
C LYS A 360 2.15 40.03 12.38
N ILE A 361 0.88 40.19 12.78
CA ILE A 361 0.28 41.49 13.10
C ILE A 361 0.96 42.12 14.32
N ALA A 362 1.23 41.33 15.36
CA ALA A 362 1.94 41.81 16.55
C ALA A 362 3.34 42.31 16.20
N ALA A 363 4.09 41.56 15.38
CA ALA A 363 5.41 41.96 14.93
C ALA A 363 5.40 43.28 14.13
N ASP A 364 4.39 43.46 13.27
CA ASP A 364 4.21 44.69 12.48
C ASP A 364 3.83 45.88 13.37
N LYS A 365 2.91 45.69 14.32
CA LYS A 365 2.43 46.76 15.22
C LYS A 365 3.47 47.20 16.25
N LEU A 366 4.31 46.28 16.72
CA LEU A 366 5.37 46.54 17.69
C LEU A 366 6.69 46.97 17.03
N ASN A 367 6.71 47.18 15.70
CA ASN A 367 7.91 47.52 14.92
C ASN A 367 9.08 46.54 15.14
N CYS A 368 8.79 45.25 15.36
CA CYS A 368 9.79 44.21 15.62
C CYS A 368 9.78 43.12 14.54
N ARG A 369 9.37 43.45 13.31
CA ARG A 369 9.33 42.50 12.19
C ARG A 369 10.67 41.81 11.94
N ALA A 370 11.77 42.56 12.10
CA ALA A 370 13.14 42.04 12.01
C ALA A 370 13.43 40.86 12.94
N THR A 371 12.72 40.73 14.06
CA THR A 371 12.91 39.64 15.04
C THR A 371 12.35 38.30 14.54
N ILE A 372 11.33 38.34 13.68
CA ILE A 372 10.76 37.12 13.07
C ILE A 372 11.31 36.86 11.66
N ASP A 373 12.21 37.72 11.16
CA ASP A 373 12.83 37.54 9.85
C ASP A 373 13.72 36.29 9.83
N GLY A 374 13.39 35.39 8.90
CA GLY A 374 14.04 34.08 8.77
C GLY A 374 13.41 32.99 9.64
N VAL A 375 12.34 33.24 10.38
CA VAL A 375 11.51 32.19 11.00
C VAL A 375 10.29 31.95 10.12
N HIS A 376 10.14 30.72 9.63
CA HIS A 376 8.93 30.34 8.89
C HIS A 376 7.86 29.87 9.87
N ILE A 377 6.76 30.60 9.96
CA ILE A 377 5.61 30.24 10.79
C ILE A 377 4.69 29.34 9.99
N LEU A 378 4.51 28.11 10.45
CA LEU A 378 3.72 27.09 9.78
C LEU A 378 2.42 26.80 10.56
N PRO A 379 1.27 27.28 10.08
CA PRO A 379 -0.02 26.98 10.71
C PRO A 379 -0.40 25.52 10.49
N ASN A 380 -1.11 24.92 11.45
CA ASN A 380 -1.65 23.56 11.39
C ASN A 380 -3.18 23.57 11.35
N THR A 381 -3.82 22.40 11.31
CA THR A 381 -5.28 22.28 11.46
C THR A 381 -5.58 21.56 12.77
N GLY A 382 -5.17 22.17 13.88
CA GLY A 382 -5.30 21.59 15.22
C GLY A 382 -4.07 20.81 15.69
N THR A 383 -4.13 20.39 16.94
CA THR A 383 -3.02 19.78 17.69
C THR A 383 -2.50 18.48 17.08
N ASP A 384 -3.39 17.61 16.59
CA ASP A 384 -2.99 16.30 16.05
C ASP A 384 -2.16 16.43 14.76
N SER A 385 -2.61 17.34 13.87
CA SER A 385 -1.88 17.68 12.65
C SER A 385 -0.51 18.30 12.98
N LEU A 386 -0.46 19.16 14.00
CA LEU A 386 0.77 19.79 14.46
C LEU A 386 1.77 18.78 15.03
N VAL A 387 1.33 17.82 15.85
CA VAL A 387 2.21 16.80 16.41
C VAL A 387 2.85 15.97 15.31
N LEU A 388 2.07 15.56 14.32
CA LEU A 388 2.58 14.79 13.19
C LEU A 388 3.57 15.62 12.35
N GLN A 389 3.25 16.90 12.09
CA GLN A 389 4.13 17.80 11.34
C GLN A 389 5.45 18.04 12.05
N ALA A 390 5.43 18.21 13.37
CA ALA A 390 6.64 18.37 14.18
C ALA A 390 7.56 17.15 14.09
N VAL A 391 6.99 15.95 14.11
CA VAL A 391 7.76 14.70 14.00
C VAL A 391 8.36 14.55 12.60
N ILE A 392 7.59 14.83 11.55
CA ILE A 392 8.07 14.78 10.16
C ILE A 392 9.20 15.80 9.95
N LEU A 393 8.98 17.07 10.32
CA LEU A 393 9.98 18.11 10.14
C LEU A 393 11.28 17.82 10.88
N ARG A 394 11.21 17.26 12.09
CA ARG A 394 12.40 16.87 12.83
C ARG A 394 13.21 15.78 12.14
N ALA A 395 12.57 14.90 11.37
CA ALA A 395 13.25 13.86 10.60
C ALA A 395 13.87 14.40 9.31
N GLU A 396 13.26 15.43 8.71
CA GLU A 396 13.62 15.95 7.38
C GLU A 396 14.56 17.16 7.39
N THR A 397 14.71 17.87 8.53
CA THR A 397 15.53 19.08 8.59
C THR A 397 16.29 19.24 9.90
N ASP A 398 17.53 19.71 9.80
CA ASP A 398 18.38 20.09 10.95
C ASP A 398 18.09 21.51 11.47
N ARG A 399 17.14 22.23 10.85
CA ARG A 399 16.77 23.59 11.27
C ARG A 399 16.14 23.55 12.68
N PRO A 400 16.34 24.58 13.52
CA PRO A 400 15.61 24.73 14.77
C PRO A 400 14.10 24.72 14.55
N ILE A 401 13.39 23.88 15.32
CA ILE A 401 11.94 23.74 15.30
C ILE A 401 11.41 24.20 16.66
N TRP A 402 10.56 25.21 16.65
CA TRP A 402 9.78 25.64 17.80
C TRP A 402 8.31 25.32 17.60
N ILE A 403 7.62 25.05 18.69
CA ILE A 403 6.20 24.68 18.68
C ILE A 403 5.49 25.59 19.68
N LEU A 404 4.39 26.22 19.28
CA LEU A 404 3.54 27.02 20.14
C LEU A 404 2.12 26.46 20.12
N LEU A 405 1.63 26.13 21.32
CA LEU A 405 0.35 25.46 21.54
C LEU A 405 -0.56 26.32 22.42
N ASP A 406 -1.87 26.11 22.27
CA ASP A 406 -2.84 26.59 23.24
C ASP A 406 -2.62 25.92 24.60
N SER A 407 -2.98 26.64 25.66
CA SER A 407 -2.86 26.15 27.05
C SER A 407 -4.15 25.49 27.52
N ASP A 408 -4.91 24.91 26.61
CA ASP A 408 -6.11 24.12 26.88
C ASP A 408 -5.74 22.65 27.15
N GLU A 409 -6.74 21.76 27.20
CA GLU A 409 -6.49 20.34 27.45
C GLU A 409 -5.79 19.67 26.25
N ASN A 410 -6.19 20.01 25.02
CA ASN A 410 -5.66 19.42 23.79
C ASN A 410 -4.20 19.83 23.57
N GLY A 411 -3.88 21.12 23.73
CA GLY A 411 -2.52 21.63 23.61
C GLY A 411 -1.57 21.06 24.67
N ARG A 412 -2.03 20.90 25.92
CA ARG A 412 -1.25 20.19 26.95
C ARG A 412 -1.02 18.73 26.60
N HIS A 413 -2.02 18.03 26.08
CA HIS A 413 -1.88 16.65 25.64
C HIS A 413 -0.86 16.53 24.50
N ALA A 414 -0.93 17.41 23.50
CA ALA A 414 0.01 17.47 22.39
C ALA A 414 1.44 17.74 22.85
N ARG A 415 1.63 18.71 23.76
CA ARG A 415 2.93 19.00 24.38
C ARG A 415 3.50 17.76 25.07
N ASP A 416 2.68 17.08 25.87
CA ASP A 416 3.09 15.88 26.60
C ASP A 416 3.49 14.75 25.64
N LEU A 417 2.77 14.56 24.54
CA LEU A 417 3.14 13.62 23.48
C LEU A 417 4.50 13.98 22.86
N LEU A 418 4.70 15.24 22.46
CA LEU A 418 5.93 15.72 21.83
C LEU A 418 7.16 15.53 22.74
N ILE A 419 7.03 15.86 24.03
CA ILE A 419 8.14 15.77 24.99
C ILE A 419 8.33 14.32 25.46
N LYS A 420 7.29 13.65 25.94
CA LYS A 420 7.42 12.36 26.62
C LYS A 420 7.59 11.21 25.64
N ARG A 421 6.80 11.18 24.57
CA ARG A 421 6.79 10.10 23.58
C ARG A 421 7.80 10.34 22.46
N PHE A 422 7.78 11.52 21.86
CA PHE A 422 8.67 11.86 20.74
C PHE A 422 10.00 12.48 21.16
N LYS A 423 10.26 12.66 22.46
CA LYS A 423 11.55 13.11 23.02
C LYS A 423 12.02 14.43 22.42
N MET A 424 11.11 15.38 22.18
CA MET A 424 11.47 16.75 21.82
C MET A 424 11.95 17.52 23.06
N ASN A 425 12.81 18.51 22.85
CA ASN A 425 13.32 19.34 23.93
C ASN A 425 12.17 20.17 24.53
N GLN A 426 12.03 20.12 25.85
CA GLN A 426 11.01 20.90 26.56
C GLN A 426 11.13 22.42 26.36
N LYS A 427 12.32 22.92 26.02
CA LYS A 427 12.54 24.35 25.76
C LYS A 427 11.95 24.81 24.43
N ASP A 428 11.77 23.89 23.49
CA ASP A 428 11.33 24.17 22.12
C ASP A 428 9.81 24.00 21.96
N VAL A 429 9.13 23.40 22.95
CA VAL A 429 7.66 23.24 22.99
C VAL A 429 7.08 24.23 24.01
N LEU A 430 6.34 25.21 23.52
CA LEU A 430 5.85 26.38 24.25
C LEU A 430 4.32 26.40 24.28
N GLU A 431 3.77 27.04 25.31
CA GLU A 431 2.34 27.27 25.49
C GLU A 431 2.09 28.77 25.71
N TYR A 432 0.98 29.31 25.20
CA TYR A 432 0.63 30.73 25.36
C TYR A 432 0.59 31.19 26.82
N GLY A 433 0.10 30.34 27.72
CA GLY A 433 0.02 30.60 29.16
C GLY A 433 1.38 30.93 29.80
N ARG A 434 2.50 30.53 29.20
CA ARG A 434 3.85 30.89 29.65
C ARG A 434 4.13 32.39 29.51
N PHE A 435 3.50 33.05 28.54
CA PHE A 435 3.70 34.47 28.21
C PHE A 435 2.66 35.38 28.86
N LEU A 436 1.62 34.80 29.47
CA LEU A 436 0.61 35.52 30.24
C LEU A 436 0.94 35.48 31.75
N GLY A 437 0.36 36.41 32.52
CA GLY A 437 0.52 36.44 33.98
C GLY A 437 0.09 35.11 34.63
N SER A 438 0.64 34.78 35.80
CA SER A 438 0.45 33.47 36.46
C SER A 438 -1.02 33.05 36.61
N GLN A 439 -1.93 34.02 36.73
CA GLN A 439 -3.37 33.81 36.85
C GLN A 439 -4.07 33.40 35.53
N TYR A 440 -3.44 33.58 34.36
CA TYR A 440 -4.02 33.23 33.05
C TYR A 440 -3.30 32.05 32.38
N ARG A 441 -2.57 31.22 33.15
CA ARG A 441 -1.81 30.09 32.61
C ARG A 441 -2.68 28.97 32.04
N GLU A 442 -3.89 28.79 32.55
CA GLU A 442 -4.79 27.72 32.15
C GLU A 442 -5.85 28.20 31.15
N GLY A 443 -5.97 27.48 30.03
CA GLY A 443 -6.95 27.72 28.98
C GLY A 443 -6.65 28.92 28.10
N ALA A 444 -5.40 29.40 28.08
CA ALA A 444 -4.98 30.51 27.24
C ALA A 444 -4.89 30.10 25.76
N GLU A 445 -5.64 30.81 24.92
CA GLU A 445 -5.56 30.76 23.45
C GLU A 445 -4.83 32.00 22.91
N ALA A 446 -4.47 31.97 21.63
CA ALA A 446 -3.76 33.06 20.95
C ALA A 446 -4.46 34.43 21.06
N GLU A 447 -5.79 34.46 21.05
CA GLU A 447 -6.61 35.67 21.15
C GLU A 447 -6.45 36.39 22.50
N TRP A 448 -6.04 35.67 23.55
CA TRP A 448 -5.90 36.23 24.90
C TRP A 448 -4.67 37.13 25.06
N LEU A 449 -3.77 37.13 24.08
CA LEU A 449 -2.68 38.09 23.98
C LEU A 449 -3.16 39.52 23.73
N PHE A 450 -4.39 39.71 23.23
CA PHE A 450 -4.94 41.03 22.96
C PHE A 450 -5.65 41.64 24.19
N PRO A 451 -5.57 42.96 24.37
CA PRO A 451 -6.28 43.63 25.46
C PRO A 451 -7.80 43.42 25.37
N PRO A 452 -8.52 43.23 26.51
CA PRO A 452 -9.97 43.05 26.51
C PRO A 452 -10.75 44.16 25.81
N LYS A 453 -10.27 45.41 25.89
CA LYS A 453 -10.88 46.57 25.21
C LYS A 453 -10.86 46.43 23.68
N THR A 454 -9.79 45.88 23.14
CA THR A 454 -9.62 45.65 21.69
C THR A 454 -10.60 44.58 21.22
N MET A 455 -10.77 43.52 22.00
CA MET A 455 -11.73 42.44 21.75
C MET A 455 -13.18 42.95 21.80
N GLU A 456 -13.51 43.74 22.82
CA GLU A 456 -14.83 44.36 22.99
C GLU A 456 -15.19 45.27 21.81
N ALA A 457 -14.24 46.08 21.33
CA ALA A 457 -14.44 46.97 20.19
C ALA A 457 -14.71 46.20 18.88
N PHE A 458 -14.05 45.05 18.68
CA PHE A 458 -14.30 44.17 17.55
C PHE A 458 -15.71 43.56 17.61
N VAL A 459 -16.07 42.97 18.76
CA VAL A 459 -17.38 42.35 18.97
C VAL A 459 -18.51 43.37 18.77
N LYS A 460 -18.35 44.59 19.29
CA LYS A 460 -19.33 45.67 19.10
C LYS A 460 -19.52 46.07 17.64
N LYS A 461 -18.47 45.96 16.81
CA LYS A 461 -18.52 46.35 15.40
C LYS A 461 -19.20 45.30 14.51
N PHE A 462 -18.96 44.01 14.78
CA PHE A 462 -19.45 42.91 13.95
C PHE A 462 -20.70 42.21 14.51
N GLY A 463 -21.07 42.50 15.76
CA GLY A 463 -22.24 41.94 16.45
C GLY A 463 -21.89 40.63 17.16
N GLU A 464 -22.43 40.45 18.38
CA GLU A 464 -22.16 39.25 19.20
C GLU A 464 -22.56 37.95 18.48
N ASP A 465 -23.71 37.95 17.80
CA ASP A 465 -24.28 36.74 17.17
C ASP A 465 -23.43 36.16 16.03
N LEU A 466 -22.55 36.97 15.42
CA LEU A 466 -21.78 36.56 14.25
C LEU A 466 -20.36 36.09 14.63
N VAL A 467 -19.72 36.77 15.57
CA VAL A 467 -18.27 36.59 15.84
C VAL A 467 -17.97 35.96 17.19
N LEU A 468 -18.92 35.89 18.11
CA LEU A 468 -18.68 35.48 19.50
C LEU A 468 -19.29 34.10 19.79
N LYS A 469 -18.44 33.13 20.10
CA LYS A 469 -18.86 31.79 20.56
C LYS A 469 -19.18 31.81 22.05
N SER A 470 -18.36 32.49 22.84
CA SER A 470 -18.50 32.54 24.30
C SER A 470 -17.83 33.82 24.85
N LYS A 471 -18.39 34.40 25.93
CA LYS A 471 -17.69 35.39 26.76
C LYS A 471 -17.75 34.99 28.23
N ALA A 472 -16.60 34.96 28.87
CA ALA A 472 -16.49 34.60 30.29
C ALA A 472 -15.71 35.66 31.04
N LYS A 473 -16.17 36.00 32.25
CA LYS A 473 -15.42 36.90 33.14
C LYS A 473 -14.40 36.07 33.91
N LYS A 474 -13.11 36.18 33.54
CA LYS A 474 -12.01 35.50 34.21
C LYS A 474 -11.11 36.53 34.89
N PHE A 475 -10.96 36.39 36.21
CA PHE A 475 -10.07 37.23 37.04
C PHE A 475 -10.31 38.75 36.89
N GLY A 476 -11.57 39.16 36.77
CA GLY A 476 -11.97 40.57 36.69
C GLY A 476 -12.19 41.12 35.28
N ASP A 477 -11.60 40.48 34.26
CA ASP A 477 -11.70 40.89 32.85
C ASP A 477 -12.58 39.95 32.02
N PHE A 478 -13.18 40.47 30.95
CA PHE A 478 -13.87 39.66 29.96
C PHE A 478 -12.88 39.00 29.01
N ARG A 479 -13.02 37.69 28.84
CA ARG A 479 -12.36 36.88 27.80
C ARG A 479 -13.39 36.45 26.78
N TYR A 480 -12.99 36.50 25.52
CA TYR A 480 -13.84 36.32 24.36
C TYR A 480 -13.30 35.14 23.56
N ASP A 481 -14.15 34.17 23.28
CA ASP A 481 -13.85 33.06 22.39
C ASP A 481 -14.65 33.27 21.11
N PHE A 482 -13.96 33.29 19.97
CA PHE A 482 -14.59 33.58 18.69
C PHE A 482 -15.14 32.34 17.99
N THR A 483 -16.18 32.55 17.17
CA THR A 483 -16.62 31.58 16.17
C THR A 483 -15.54 31.43 15.07
N PRO A 484 -15.58 30.39 14.23
CA PRO A 484 -14.69 30.29 13.07
C PRO A 484 -14.69 31.56 12.21
N GLU A 485 -15.87 32.13 11.96
CA GLU A 485 -16.05 33.39 11.23
C GLU A 485 -15.41 34.58 11.97
N GLY A 486 -15.50 34.61 13.30
CA GLY A 486 -14.83 35.60 14.13
C GLY A 486 -13.30 35.48 14.10
N LYS A 487 -12.77 34.25 14.12
CA LYS A 487 -11.31 33.98 14.03
C LYS A 487 -10.73 34.40 12.68
N GLU A 488 -11.51 34.35 11.60
CA GLU A 488 -11.10 34.88 10.28
C GLU A 488 -11.21 36.41 10.19
N ALA A 489 -12.31 37.00 10.69
CA ALA A 489 -12.57 38.43 10.58
C ALA A 489 -11.70 39.30 11.51
N PHE A 490 -11.30 38.77 12.67
CA PHE A 490 -10.56 39.53 13.68
C PHE A 490 -9.16 39.99 13.20
N PRO A 491 -8.29 39.11 12.64
CA PRO A 491 -7.02 39.54 12.05
C PRO A 491 -7.17 40.63 10.98
N GLU A 492 -8.17 40.53 10.10
CA GLU A 492 -8.40 41.55 9.06
C GLU A 492 -8.79 42.90 9.66
N TRP A 493 -9.61 42.89 10.71
CA TRP A 493 -9.97 44.10 11.42
C TRP A 493 -8.77 44.72 12.12
N LEU A 494 -7.94 43.93 12.82
CA LEU A 494 -6.74 44.42 13.49
C LEU A 494 -5.74 45.09 12.52
N ARG A 495 -5.63 44.59 11.28
CA ARG A 495 -4.79 45.22 10.23
C ARG A 495 -5.29 46.62 9.85
N LYS A 496 -6.62 46.82 9.80
CA LYS A 496 -7.27 48.07 9.41
C LYS A 496 -7.37 49.09 10.55
N THR A 497 -7.31 48.63 11.81
CA THR A 497 -7.40 49.50 13.00
C THR A 497 -6.07 50.18 13.28
N ARG A 498 -6.06 51.51 13.49
CA ARG A 498 -4.84 52.29 13.80
C ARG A 498 -4.33 51.95 15.20
N SER A 499 -3.00 51.94 15.40
CA SER A 499 -2.36 51.58 16.69
C SER A 499 -2.77 52.47 17.88
N SER A 500 -3.38 53.64 17.64
CA SER A 500 -3.92 54.52 18.69
C SER A 500 -5.29 54.10 19.22
N GLN A 501 -5.90 53.03 18.68
CA GLN A 501 -7.22 52.48 19.05
C GLN A 501 -7.15 51.02 19.54
N MET A 502 -5.96 50.42 19.56
CA MET A 502 -5.67 49.08 20.09
C MET A 502 -5.06 49.23 21.48
#